data_AF-A0A944C2R2-F1
#
_entry.id   AF-A0A944C2R2-F1
#
_cell.length_a   1.000
_cell.length_b   1.000
_cell.length_c   1.000
_cell.angle_alpha   90.00
_cell.angle_beta   90.00
_cell.angle_gamma   90.00
#
_symmetry.space_group_name_H-M   'P 1'
#
loop_
_entity.id
_entity.type
_entity.pdbx_description
1 polymer ?
#
loop_
_entity_poly.entity_id
_entity_poly.type
_entity_poly.pdbx_seq_one_letter_code
_entity_poly.pdbx_strand_id
1 'polypeptide(L)'
;IPSVTEAVSHIYAANYEGFLGVDMLLYNDGGTTKLNPCVEVNLRATMGLVTCMVGEHILPKGTVGRFKIEYSKNGFHTSQENRIYLTPILPDTKYCAYIDLG
;
A
#
# COMPACT_ATOMS: atom_id res chain seq x y z
N ILE A 1 -15.79 -20.25 -12.53
CA ILE A 1 -15.41 -18.83 -12.40
C ILE A 1 -13.89 -18.82 -12.38
N PRO A 2 -13.22 -18.22 -13.38
CA PRO A 2 -11.76 -18.19 -13.39
C PRO A 2 -11.25 -17.48 -12.13
N SER A 3 -10.12 -17.95 -11.60
CA SER A 3 -9.47 -17.29 -10.49
C SER A 3 -9.06 -15.87 -10.89
N VAL A 4 -8.91 -14.98 -9.91
CA VAL A 4 -8.39 -13.61 -10.15
C VAL A 4 -7.06 -13.67 -10.91
N THR A 5 -6.20 -14.62 -10.58
CA THR A 5 -4.91 -14.86 -11.26
C THR A 5 -5.08 -15.17 -12.74
N GLU A 6 -6.02 -16.05 -13.10
CA GLU A 6 -6.29 -16.39 -14.50
C GLU A 6 -6.85 -15.18 -15.27
N ALA A 7 -7.83 -14.48 -14.70
CA ALA A 7 -8.44 -13.30 -15.33
C ALA A 7 -7.40 -12.19 -15.56
N VAL A 8 -6.59 -11.89 -14.55
CA VAL A 8 -5.50 -10.90 -14.63
C VAL A 8 -4.46 -11.30 -15.67
N SER A 9 -4.06 -12.57 -15.70
CA SER A 9 -3.09 -13.06 -16.67
C SER A 9 -3.61 -12.92 -18.10
N HIS A 10 -4.86 -13.28 -18.37
CA HIS A 10 -5.44 -13.14 -19.70
C HIS A 10 -5.57 -11.68 -20.18
N ILE A 11 -5.84 -10.74 -19.27
CA ILE A 11 -6.09 -9.34 -19.63
C ILE A 11 -4.78 -8.56 -19.77
N TYR A 12 -3.79 -8.81 -18.91
CA TYR A 12 -2.61 -7.96 -18.79
C TYR A 12 -1.28 -8.62 -19.18
N ALA A 13 -1.18 -9.96 -19.24
CA ALA A 13 0.13 -10.63 -19.38
C ALA A 13 0.86 -10.33 -20.71
N ALA A 14 0.15 -9.91 -21.76
CA ALA A 14 0.79 -9.55 -23.02
C ALA A 14 1.52 -8.19 -22.98
N ASN A 15 1.12 -7.29 -22.06
CA ASN A 15 1.48 -5.87 -22.14
C ASN A 15 2.05 -5.29 -20.83
N TYR A 16 2.07 -6.06 -19.73
CA TYR A 16 2.54 -5.56 -18.43
C TYR A 16 3.42 -6.60 -17.72
N GLU A 17 4.62 -6.16 -17.33
CA GLU A 17 5.54 -6.89 -16.48
C GLU A 17 5.83 -6.05 -15.24
N GLY A 18 5.51 -6.59 -14.05
CA GLY A 18 5.72 -5.89 -12.79
C GLY A 18 4.74 -6.32 -11.70
N PHE A 19 4.79 -5.62 -10.57
CA PHE A 19 3.88 -5.87 -9.45
C PHE A 19 2.45 -5.46 -9.79
N LEU A 20 1.49 -6.21 -9.26
CA LEU A 20 0.07 -5.99 -9.45
C LEU A 20 -0.65 -6.15 -8.11
N GLY A 21 -1.47 -5.17 -7.75
CA GLY A 21 -2.39 -5.23 -6.61
C GLY A 21 -3.81 -5.52 -7.05
N VAL A 22 -4.55 -6.32 -6.28
CA VAL A 22 -5.99 -6.52 -6.45
C VAL A 22 -6.68 -6.12 -5.16
N ASP A 23 -7.60 -5.17 -5.25
CA ASP A 23 -8.37 -4.71 -4.12
C ASP A 23 -9.65 -5.55 -3.98
N MET A 24 -9.85 -6.10 -2.78
CA MET A 24 -10.97 -6.98 -2.44
C MET A 24 -11.82 -6.36 -1.35
N LEU A 25 -13.12 -6.68 -1.34
CA LEU A 25 -14.06 -6.15 -0.36
C LEU A 25 -14.83 -7.30 0.30
N LEU A 26 -14.88 -7.32 1.63
CA LEU A 26 -15.86 -8.12 2.37
C LEU A 26 -17.17 -7.35 2.46
N TYR A 27 -18.29 -8.00 2.16
CA TYR A 27 -19.62 -7.41 2.23
C TYR A 27 -20.62 -8.36 2.88
N ASN A 28 -21.65 -7.81 3.51
CA ASN A 28 -22.75 -8.60 4.06
C ASN A 28 -23.86 -8.73 3.02
N ASP A 29 -24.30 -9.96 2.78
CA ASP A 29 -25.44 -10.27 1.93
C ASP A 29 -26.39 -11.19 2.68
N GLY A 30 -27.50 -10.62 3.17
CA GLY A 30 -28.51 -11.35 3.92
C GLY A 30 -27.98 -12.02 5.20
N GLY A 31 -27.08 -11.35 5.94
CA GLY A 31 -26.48 -11.90 7.15
C GLY A 31 -25.25 -12.80 6.90
N THR A 32 -24.92 -13.09 5.64
CA THR A 32 -23.71 -13.84 5.28
C THR A 32 -22.61 -12.89 4.84
N THR A 33 -21.43 -12.98 5.45
CA THR A 33 -20.24 -12.28 4.97
C THR A 33 -19.70 -12.98 3.72
N LYS A 34 -19.61 -12.24 2.62
CA LYS A 34 -19.09 -12.68 1.31
C LYS A 34 -17.88 -11.84 0.91
N LEU A 35 -17.05 -12.39 0.03
CA LEU A 35 -15.89 -11.71 -0.54
C LEU A 35 -16.20 -11.31 -1.98
N ASN A 36 -16.07 -10.04 -2.31
CA ASN A 36 -15.92 -9.58 -3.69
C ASN A 36 -14.42 -9.65 -4.04
N PRO A 37 -14.01 -10.59 -4.91
CA PRO A 37 -12.61 -10.95 -5.09
C PRO A 37 -11.82 -9.95 -5.94
N CYS A 38 -12.46 -8.98 -6.60
CA CYS A 38 -11.76 -8.02 -7.46
C CYS A 38 -12.65 -6.79 -7.70
N VAL A 39 -12.41 -5.73 -6.94
CA VAL A 39 -13.08 -4.43 -7.12
C VAL A 39 -12.23 -3.49 -7.97
N GLU A 40 -10.91 -3.50 -7.80
CA GLU A 40 -9.95 -2.68 -8.54
C GLU A 40 -8.64 -3.45 -8.76
N VAL A 41 -7.96 -3.17 -9.88
CA VAL A 41 -6.62 -3.68 -10.19
C VAL A 41 -5.65 -2.51 -10.29
N ASN A 42 -4.59 -2.55 -9.49
CA ASN A 42 -3.53 -1.54 -9.45
C ASN A 42 -2.25 -2.08 -10.12
N LEU A 43 -1.98 -1.65 -11.36
CA LEU A 43 -0.77 -2.01 -12.13
C LEU A 43 0.44 -1.15 -11.75
N ARG A 44 0.86 -1.23 -10.48
CA ARG A 44 2.01 -0.51 -9.95
C ARG A 44 2.51 -1.17 -8.67
N ALA A 45 3.72 -0.84 -8.25
CA ALA A 45 4.16 -1.11 -6.89
C ALA A 45 3.20 -0.41 -5.91
N THR A 46 2.43 -1.21 -5.15
CA THR A 46 1.43 -0.69 -4.22
C THR A 46 2.08 -0.31 -2.90
N MET A 47 1.41 0.56 -2.12
CA MET A 47 1.90 0.90 -0.78
C MET A 47 1.96 -0.32 0.14
N GLY A 48 1.11 -1.33 -0.09
CA GLY A 48 1.19 -2.62 0.61
C GLY A 48 2.52 -3.33 0.36
N LEU A 49 2.95 -3.41 -0.90
CA LEU A 49 4.24 -4.00 -1.25
C LEU A 49 5.41 -3.21 -0.63
N VAL A 50 5.38 -1.88 -0.71
CA VAL A 50 6.41 -1.02 -0.09
C VAL A 50 6.48 -1.29 1.42
N THR A 51 5.33 -1.37 2.08
CA THR A 51 5.26 -1.63 3.54
C THR A 51 5.83 -3.01 3.89
N CYS A 52 5.51 -4.03 3.10
CA CYS A 52 6.07 -5.38 3.26
C CYS A 52 7.60 -5.36 3.11
N MET A 53 8.12 -4.77 2.03
CA MET A 53 9.57 -4.68 1.79
C MET A 53 10.31 -3.95 2.92
N VAL A 54 9.74 -2.85 3.43
CA VAL A 54 10.33 -2.13 4.56
C VAL A 54 10.32 -3.00 5.82
N GLY A 55 9.21 -3.67 6.12
CA GLY A 55 9.09 -4.57 7.27
C GLY A 55 10.07 -5.73 7.21
N GLU A 56 10.29 -6.31 6.03
CA GLU A 56 11.16 -7.48 5.83
C GLU A 56 12.65 -7.14 5.79
N HIS A 57 13.02 -5.98 5.23
CA HIS A 57 14.42 -5.68 4.89
C HIS A 57 15.04 -4.50 5.63
N ILE A 58 14.23 -3.64 6.26
CA ILE A 58 14.71 -2.43 6.95
C ILE A 58 14.36 -2.48 8.44
N LEU A 59 13.14 -2.95 8.74
CA LEU A 59 12.65 -3.48 10.01
C LEU A 59 13.67 -4.26 10.87
N PRO A 60 14.16 -3.80 12.04
CA PRO A 60 14.72 -4.75 13.01
C PRO A 60 13.66 -5.78 13.41
N LYS A 61 14.09 -7.02 13.70
CA LYS A 61 13.17 -8.08 14.11
C LYS A 61 12.41 -7.68 15.38
N GLY A 62 11.11 -7.90 15.38
CA GLY A 62 10.23 -7.55 16.49
C GLY A 62 9.78 -6.09 16.52
N THR A 63 10.23 -5.26 15.58
CA THR A 63 9.72 -3.90 15.41
C THR A 63 8.39 -3.91 14.66
N VAL A 64 7.46 -3.07 15.10
CA VAL A 64 6.19 -2.82 14.40
C VAL A 64 6.19 -1.38 13.91
N GLY A 65 6.05 -1.19 12.61
CA GLY A 65 5.85 0.11 11.99
C GLY A 65 4.42 0.28 11.46
N ARG A 66 3.90 1.51 11.46
CA ARG A 66 2.62 1.87 10.85
C ARG A 66 2.87 2.74 9.62
N PHE A 67 2.52 2.22 8.45
CA PHE A 67 2.49 3.03 7.24
C PHE A 67 1.38 4.09 7.33
N LYS A 68 1.73 5.34 7.08
CA LYS A 68 0.82 6.49 7.10
C LYS A 68 1.01 7.36 5.86
N ILE A 69 -0.11 7.86 5.35
CA ILE A 69 -0.14 9.00 4.43
C ILE A 69 -0.89 10.10 5.17
N GLU A 70 -0.21 11.20 5.47
CA GLU A 70 -0.80 12.28 6.27
C GLU A 70 -0.72 13.63 5.55
N TYR A 71 -1.72 14.45 5.83
CA TYR A 71 -1.77 15.85 5.49
C TYR A 71 -1.43 16.72 6.70
N SER A 72 -0.62 17.76 6.50
CA SER A 72 -0.33 18.78 7.50
C SER A 72 -0.63 20.17 6.93
N LYS A 73 -1.49 20.94 7.61
CA LYS A 73 -1.77 22.34 7.25
C LYS A 73 -0.49 23.19 7.31
N ASN A 74 0.31 22.99 8.34
CA ASN A 74 1.59 23.69 8.51
C ASN A 74 2.63 23.16 7.52
N GLY A 75 2.51 21.91 7.10
CA GLY A 75 3.44 21.23 6.22
C GLY A 75 4.41 20.35 6.99
N PHE A 76 5.22 19.61 6.24
CA PHE A 76 6.33 18.82 6.75
C PHE A 76 7.60 19.60 6.43
N HIS A 77 8.39 19.93 7.45
CA HIS A 77 9.59 20.77 7.30
C HIS A 77 10.87 20.06 7.70
N THR A 78 10.78 19.07 8.58
CA THR A 78 11.92 18.29 9.07
C THR A 78 11.52 16.83 9.24
N SER A 79 12.50 15.94 9.12
CA SER A 79 12.34 14.53 9.46
C SER A 79 12.35 14.33 10.96
N GLN A 80 11.51 13.41 11.45
CA GLN A 80 11.51 12.93 12.84
C GLN A 80 12.24 11.59 12.95
N GLU A 81 12.94 11.34 14.06
CA GLU A 81 13.74 10.13 14.25
C GLU A 81 12.93 8.84 14.28
N ASN A 82 11.69 8.85 14.79
CA ASN A 82 10.82 7.67 14.82
C ASN A 82 10.09 7.41 13.48
N ARG A 83 10.39 8.17 12.42
CA ARG A 83 9.71 8.07 11.12
C ARG A 83 10.69 7.76 10.00
N ILE A 84 10.33 6.77 9.19
CA ILE A 84 11.01 6.48 7.92
C ILE A 84 10.19 7.12 6.81
N TYR A 85 10.71 8.20 6.22
CA TYR A 85 10.02 8.94 5.16
C TYR A 85 10.18 8.25 3.80
N LEU A 86 9.06 8.03 3.12
CA LEU A 86 9.00 7.36 1.80
C LEU A 86 8.83 8.37 0.66
N THR A 87 8.50 9.62 0.99
CA THR A 87 8.47 10.75 0.06
C THR A 87 9.41 11.85 0.55
N PRO A 88 10.03 12.63 -0.34
CA PRO A 88 10.86 13.78 0.05
C PRO A 88 10.09 14.78 0.92
N ILE A 89 10.81 15.45 1.82
CA ILE A 89 10.30 16.60 2.58
C ILE A 89 10.90 17.87 1.95
N LEU A 90 10.09 18.57 1.18
CA LEU A 90 10.42 19.85 0.56
C LEU A 90 9.72 21.00 1.31
N PRO A 91 10.14 22.27 1.15
CA PRO A 91 9.60 23.40 1.90
C PRO A 91 8.06 23.57 1.82
N ASP A 92 7.45 23.14 0.72
CA ASP A 92 6.02 23.21 0.43
C ASP A 92 5.28 21.88 0.62
N THR A 93 5.94 20.84 1.15
CA THR A 93 5.35 19.51 1.31
C THR A 93 4.21 19.53 2.33
N LYS A 94 2.98 19.29 1.86
CA LYS A 94 1.77 19.19 2.70
C LYS A 94 1.27 17.78 2.90
N TYR A 95 1.62 16.86 2.00
CA TYR A 95 1.30 15.44 2.09
C TYR A 95 2.58 14.65 2.21
N CYS A 96 2.61 13.65 3.08
CA CYS A 96 3.79 12.84 3.28
C CYS A 96 3.43 11.38 3.53
N ALA A 97 4.11 10.47 2.85
CA ALA A 97 4.05 9.05 3.14
C ALA A 97 5.27 8.66 3.98
N TYR A 98 5.04 7.99 5.11
CA TYR A 98 6.10 7.56 6.01
C TYR A 98 5.68 6.34 6.83
N ILE A 99 6.65 5.67 7.45
CA ILE A 99 6.43 4.58 8.39
C ILE A 99 6.76 5.09 9.79
N ASP A 100 5.76 5.05 10.66
CA ASP A 100 5.82 5.46 12.06
C ASP A 100 6.20 4.26 12.95
N LEU A 101 7.31 4.34 13.69
CA LEU A 101 7.84 3.23 14.48
C LEU A 101 7.40 3.22 15.96
N GLY A 102 6.58 4.17 16.38
CA GLY A 102 6.10 4.26 17.77
C GLY A 102 5.36 5.53 18.05
#